data_AF-A0AAE1YZM6-F1
#
_entry.id   AF-A0AAE1YZM6-F1
#
_cell.length_a   1.000
_cell.length_b   1.000
_cell.length_c   1.000
_cell.angle_alpha   90.00
_cell.angle_beta   90.00
_cell.angle_gamma   90.00
#
_symmetry.space_group_name_H-M   'P 1'
#
loop_
_entity.id
_entity.type
_entity.pdbx_description
1 polymer ?
#
loop_
_entity_poly.entity_id
_entity_poly.type
_entity_poly.pdbx_seq_one_letter_code
_entity_poly.pdbx_strand_id
1 'polypeptide(L)'
;MAAQNNLDMISQSQPPHKRSIVRQLPDDLIETIISFLPPKEVCALAVLSKRFRYSWHLCRNLCFDREFAIKMSRDEYKRIVNDFFVYNRNSSANTFKLYFDAADDTSLVCYWIHRVIALGVHEFELDFTLST
;
A
#
# COMPACT_ATOMS: atom_id res chain seq x y z
N MET A 1 -47.82 28.15 36.31
CA MET A 1 -46.94 28.43 35.16
C MET A 1 -45.60 28.89 35.73
N ALA A 2 -44.63 27.97 35.84
CA ALA A 2 -43.30 28.27 36.34
C ALA A 2 -42.38 28.60 35.17
N ALA A 3 -41.66 29.71 35.31
CA ALA A 3 -40.66 30.19 34.39
C ALA A 3 -39.28 29.57 34.67
N GLN A 4 -38.41 29.72 33.67
CA GLN A 4 -36.95 29.73 33.74
C GLN A 4 -36.23 28.38 33.67
N ASN A 5 -35.54 28.16 32.54
CA ASN A 5 -34.27 27.43 32.48
C ASN A 5 -33.45 28.00 31.32
N ASN A 6 -32.66 29.03 31.61
CA ASN A 6 -31.42 29.31 30.91
C ASN A 6 -30.34 28.61 31.71
N LEU A 7 -29.56 27.72 31.10
CA LEU A 7 -28.15 27.48 31.45
C LEU A 7 -27.51 26.65 30.33
N ASP A 8 -26.34 27.15 29.93
CA ASP A 8 -25.25 26.39 29.32
C ASP A 8 -25.30 26.16 27.80
N MET A 9 -25.24 27.31 27.12
CA MET A 9 -24.52 27.50 25.86
C MET A 9 -23.02 27.21 26.07
N ILE A 10 -22.65 25.94 26.26
CA ILE A 10 -21.26 25.48 26.21
C ILE A 10 -20.91 25.31 24.74
N SER A 11 -20.10 26.25 24.26
CA SER A 11 -19.33 26.15 23.03
C SER A 11 -18.63 24.79 22.97
N GLN A 12 -19.22 23.83 22.25
CA GLN A 12 -18.55 22.60 21.86
C GLN A 12 -17.51 22.95 20.80
N SER A 13 -16.39 23.51 21.25
CA SER A 13 -15.17 23.52 20.45
C SER A 13 -14.74 22.06 20.29
N GLN A 14 -15.06 21.50 19.12
CA GLN A 14 -14.59 20.18 18.70
C GLN A 14 -13.05 20.17 18.79
N PRO A 15 -12.42 19.12 19.34
CA PRO A 15 -10.97 19.05 19.42
C PRO A 15 -10.39 19.12 18.00
N PRO A 16 -9.20 19.72 17.80
CA PRO A 16 -8.61 19.82 16.47
C PRO A 16 -8.49 18.40 15.91
N HIS A 17 -9.28 18.11 14.89
CA HIS A 17 -9.04 16.93 14.06
C HIS A 17 -7.58 17.02 13.63
N LYS A 18 -6.74 16.08 14.09
CA LYS A 18 -5.42 15.83 13.53
C LYS A 18 -5.62 15.56 12.04
N ARG A 19 -5.65 16.61 11.22
CA ARG A 19 -5.64 16.50 9.78
C ARG A 19 -4.29 15.87 9.47
N SER A 20 -4.30 14.59 9.10
CA SER A 20 -3.12 13.90 8.60
C SER A 20 -2.48 14.79 7.53
N ILE A 21 -1.22 15.21 7.77
CA ILE A 21 -0.44 16.09 6.88
C ILE A 21 -0.41 15.51 5.45
N VAL A 22 -0.52 14.18 5.34
CA VAL A 22 -0.62 13.44 4.07
C VAL A 22 -1.84 13.84 3.22
N ARG A 23 -2.93 14.32 3.81
CA ARG A 23 -4.09 14.82 3.06
C ARG A 23 -3.86 16.19 2.41
N GLN A 24 -2.86 16.95 2.85
CA GLN A 24 -2.62 18.32 2.37
C GLN A 24 -1.59 18.39 1.24
N LEU A 25 -0.84 17.31 0.99
CA LEU A 25 0.18 17.29 -0.05
C LEU A 25 -0.47 17.22 -1.44
N PRO A 26 -0.10 18.02 -2.45
CA PRO A 26 -0.53 17.86 -3.85
C PRO A 26 -0.11 16.50 -4.44
N ASP A 27 -0.86 15.97 -5.42
CA ASP A 27 -0.55 14.68 -6.06
C ASP A 27 0.84 14.71 -6.74
N ASP A 28 1.18 15.80 -7.43
CA ASP A 28 2.49 15.97 -8.10
C ASP A 28 3.68 15.80 -7.13
N LEU A 29 3.53 16.25 -5.88
CA LEU A 29 4.57 16.07 -4.86
C LEU A 29 4.63 14.64 -4.35
N ILE A 30 3.50 13.92 -4.30
CA ILE A 30 3.47 12.49 -3.97
C ILE A 30 4.21 11.69 -5.03
N GLU A 31 3.94 11.98 -6.30
CA GLU A 31 4.59 11.33 -7.43
C GLU A 31 6.10 11.61 -7.42
N THR A 32 6.48 12.86 -7.16
CA THR A 32 7.87 13.28 -7.00
C THR A 32 8.55 12.49 -5.88
N ILE A 33 7.97 12.48 -4.68
CA ILE A 33 8.52 11.73 -3.53
C ILE A 33 8.66 10.24 -3.88
N ILE A 34 7.61 9.61 -4.41
CA ILE A 34 7.64 8.19 -4.79
C ILE A 34 8.73 7.91 -5.81
N SER A 35 8.95 8.79 -6.79
CA SER A 35 9.97 8.59 -7.82
C SER A 35 11.40 8.60 -7.26
N PHE A 36 11.63 9.24 -6.11
CA PHE A 36 12.94 9.33 -5.45
C PHE A 36 13.17 8.26 -4.38
N LEU A 37 12.13 7.53 -3.98
CA LEU A 37 12.24 6.58 -2.88
C LEU A 37 12.76 5.23 -3.34
N PRO A 38 13.56 4.55 -2.50
CA PRO A 38 13.84 3.15 -2.68
C PRO A 38 12.56 2.32 -2.78
N PRO A 39 12.57 1.22 -3.54
CA PRO A 39 11.40 0.35 -3.76
C PRO A 39 10.70 -0.08 -2.47
N LYS A 40 11.49 -0.48 -1.47
CA LYS A 40 11.01 -0.93 -0.16
C LYS A 40 10.23 0.16 0.57
N GLU A 41 10.65 1.41 0.42
CA GLU A 41 10.02 2.55 1.07
C GLU A 41 8.71 2.92 0.39
N VAL A 42 8.64 2.84 -0.94
CA VAL A 42 7.37 3.10 -1.65
C VAL A 42 6.31 2.05 -1.31
N CYS A 43 6.70 0.77 -1.27
CA CYS A 43 5.80 -0.30 -0.85
C CYS A 43 5.27 -0.03 0.57
N ALA A 44 6.12 0.43 1.50
CA ALA A 44 5.71 0.78 2.86
C ALA A 44 4.78 2.00 2.91
N LEU A 45 5.07 3.07 2.15
CA LEU A 45 4.24 4.28 2.12
C LEU A 45 2.84 4.03 1.57
N ALA A 46 2.67 3.07 0.66
CA ALA A 46 1.37 2.73 0.13
C ALA A 46 0.45 2.02 1.12
N VAL A 47 1.01 1.39 2.17
CA VAL A 47 0.23 0.92 3.31
C VAL A 47 -0.33 2.11 4.09
N LEU A 48 0.41 3.22 4.16
CA LEU A 48 0.05 4.39 4.97
C LEU A 48 -1.09 5.23 4.35
N SER A 49 -1.26 5.24 3.02
CA SER A 49 -2.37 5.97 2.40
C SER A 49 -2.80 5.44 1.03
N LYS A 50 -4.10 5.55 0.76
CA LYS A 50 -4.67 5.25 -0.57
C LYS A 50 -4.03 6.06 -1.70
N ARG A 51 -3.53 7.28 -1.43
CA ARG A 51 -2.91 8.13 -2.46
C ARG A 51 -1.57 7.55 -2.91
N PHE A 52 -0.70 7.21 -1.97
CA PHE A 52 0.57 6.54 -2.28
C PHE A 52 0.36 5.21 -3.02
N ARG A 53 -0.72 4.50 -2.68
CA ARG A 53 -1.11 3.27 -3.39
C ARG A 53 -1.41 3.48 -4.87
N TYR A 54 -2.15 4.53 -5.24
CA TYR A 54 -2.49 4.80 -6.64
C TYR A 54 -1.26 5.22 -7.46
N SER A 55 -0.24 5.75 -6.80
CA SER A 55 1.03 6.17 -7.42
C SER A 55 2.05 5.02 -7.58
N TRP A 56 1.68 3.77 -7.32
CA TRP A 56 2.58 2.61 -7.48
C TRP A 56 3.13 2.42 -8.89
N HIS A 57 2.45 2.94 -9.90
CA HIS A 57 2.87 2.82 -11.31
C HIS A 57 4.21 3.51 -11.59
N LEU A 58 4.67 4.38 -10.68
CA LEU A 58 5.96 5.04 -10.74
C LEU A 58 7.12 4.19 -10.20
N CYS A 59 6.83 3.07 -9.53
CA CYS A 59 7.84 2.17 -8.99
C CYS A 59 8.47 1.33 -10.10
N ARG A 60 9.77 1.49 -10.33
CA ARG A 60 10.52 0.67 -11.30
C ARG A 60 10.97 -0.68 -10.75
N ASN A 61 10.92 -0.86 -9.44
CA ASN A 61 11.35 -2.09 -8.78
C ASN A 61 10.31 -2.41 -7.72
N LEU A 62 9.86 -3.66 -7.67
CA LEU A 62 8.77 -4.10 -6.82
C LEU A 62 9.31 -5.09 -5.81
N CYS A 63 9.16 -4.79 -4.52
CA CYS A 63 9.78 -5.57 -3.46
C CYS A 63 8.75 -5.95 -2.41
N PHE A 64 8.18 -7.14 -2.57
CA PHE A 64 7.28 -7.79 -1.62
C PHE A 64 8.02 -8.90 -0.87
N ASP A 65 9.23 -8.61 -0.42
CA ASP A 65 10.13 -9.55 0.27
C ASP A 65 9.69 -9.85 1.72
N ARG A 66 10.49 -10.66 2.42
CA ARG A 66 10.18 -11.07 3.80
C ARG A 66 10.05 -9.88 4.75
N GLU A 67 10.94 -8.90 4.66
CA GLU A 67 10.91 -7.68 5.48
C GLU A 67 9.63 -6.87 5.26
N PHE A 68 9.11 -6.90 4.03
CA PHE A 68 7.81 -6.31 3.72
C PHE A 68 6.66 -7.13 4.33
N ALA A 69 6.69 -8.46 4.16
CA ALA A 69 5.63 -9.35 4.63
C ALA A 69 5.45 -9.38 6.16
N ILE A 70 6.54 -9.37 6.93
CA ILE A 70 6.47 -9.46 8.41
C ILE A 70 5.78 -8.25 9.07
N LYS A 71 5.57 -7.15 8.34
CA LYS A 71 4.96 -5.91 8.86
C LYS A 71 3.43 -5.96 8.88
N MET A 72 2.82 -7.02 8.35
CA MET A 72 1.37 -7.09 8.13
C MET A 72 0.85 -8.53 8.25
N SER A 73 -0.48 -8.66 8.29
CA SER A 73 -1.10 -9.99 8.26
C SER A 73 -1.03 -10.61 6.85
N ARG A 74 -1.18 -11.94 6.77
CA ARG A 74 -1.23 -12.68 5.50
C ARG A 74 -2.30 -12.13 4.54
N ASP A 75 -3.49 -11.81 5.06
CA ASP A 75 -4.59 -11.26 4.25
C ASP A 75 -4.33 -9.83 3.79
N GLU A 76 -3.71 -9.02 4.64
CA GLU A 76 -3.30 -7.66 4.28
C GLU A 76 -2.23 -7.69 3.17
N TYR A 77 -1.25 -8.58 3.28
CA TYR A 77 -0.24 -8.82 2.25
C TYR A 77 -0.88 -9.23 0.93
N LYS A 78 -1.77 -10.23 0.94
CA LYS A 78 -2.50 -10.66 -0.26
C LYS A 78 -3.25 -9.50 -0.91
N ARG A 79 -3.95 -8.69 -0.10
CA ARG A 79 -4.69 -7.52 -0.58
C ARG A 79 -3.75 -6.48 -1.21
N ILE A 80 -2.59 -6.25 -0.61
CA ILE A 80 -1.56 -5.33 -1.11
C ILE A 80 -1.04 -5.78 -2.46
N VAL A 81 -0.61 -7.04 -2.59
CA VAL A 81 -0.10 -7.61 -3.83
C VAL A 81 -1.18 -7.66 -4.92
N ASN A 82 -2.42 -8.03 -4.58
CA ASN A 82 -3.53 -8.03 -5.54
C ASN A 82 -3.84 -6.64 -6.09
N ASP A 83 -3.98 -5.66 -5.21
CA ASP A 83 -4.26 -4.29 -5.61
C ASP A 83 -3.08 -3.70 -6.41
N PHE A 84 -1.85 -4.20 -6.22
CA PHE A 84 -0.73 -3.80 -7.06
C PHE A 84 -1.06 -4.13 -8.52
N PHE A 85 -1.44 -5.36 -8.83
CA PHE A 85 -1.81 -5.74 -10.19
C PHE A 85 -3.05 -5.01 -10.73
N VAL A 86 -3.95 -4.56 -9.85
CA VAL A 86 -5.11 -3.76 -10.26
C VAL A 86 -4.69 -2.38 -10.77
N TYR A 87 -3.77 -1.71 -10.06
CA TYR A 87 -3.38 -0.33 -10.34
C TYR A 87 -2.19 -0.20 -11.30
N ASN A 88 -1.45 -1.28 -11.55
CA ASN A 88 -0.17 -1.23 -12.26
C ASN A 88 -0.20 -1.91 -13.62
N ARG A 89 -1.27 -1.70 -14.41
CA ARG A 89 -1.43 -2.36 -15.73
C ARG A 89 -0.37 -1.99 -16.77
N ASN A 90 0.26 -0.82 -16.63
CA ASN A 90 1.28 -0.28 -17.55
C ASN A 90 2.61 -0.01 -16.83
N SER A 91 2.90 -0.75 -15.75
CA SER A 91 4.11 -0.51 -14.98
C SER A 91 5.37 -0.75 -15.83
N SER A 92 6.37 0.11 -15.67
CA SER A 92 7.72 -0.07 -16.24
C SER A 92 8.64 -0.80 -15.26
N ALA A 93 8.09 -1.67 -14.42
CA ALA A 93 8.85 -2.39 -13.42
C ALA A 93 9.87 -3.33 -14.07
N ASN A 94 11.15 -3.14 -13.72
CA ASN A 94 12.26 -3.97 -14.18
C ASN A 94 12.42 -5.22 -13.31
N THR A 95 12.14 -5.10 -12.01
CA THR A 95 12.36 -6.16 -11.03
C THR A 95 11.11 -6.43 -10.19
N PHE A 96 10.85 -7.70 -9.88
CA PHE A 96 9.79 -8.14 -8.99
C PHE A 96 10.30 -9.19 -8.00
N LYS A 97 10.24 -8.86 -6.71
CA LYS A 97 10.58 -9.76 -5.61
C LYS A 97 9.33 -10.12 -4.83
N LEU A 98 9.12 -11.41 -4.57
CA LEU A 98 7.97 -11.92 -3.84
C LEU A 98 8.43 -12.95 -2.80
N TYR A 99 8.16 -12.68 -1.54
CA TYR A 99 8.19 -13.66 -0.47
C TYR A 99 6.77 -14.02 -0.07
N PHE A 100 6.39 -15.29 -0.19
CA PHE A 100 5.07 -15.73 0.24
C PHE A 100 5.03 -17.22 0.54
N ASP A 101 4.50 -17.60 1.70
CA ASP A 101 4.24 -19.01 2.02
C ASP A 101 3.09 -19.53 1.15
N ALA A 102 3.41 -20.33 0.14
CA ALA A 102 2.47 -20.80 -0.87
C ALA A 102 1.64 -22.04 -0.46
N ALA A 103 1.84 -22.59 0.75
CA ALA A 103 1.32 -23.90 1.15
C ALA A 103 -0.20 -24.09 0.88
N ASP A 104 -1.01 -23.09 1.22
CA ASP A 104 -2.47 -23.13 1.05
C ASP A 104 -2.99 -22.25 -0.11
N ASP A 105 -2.08 -21.63 -0.88
CA ASP A 105 -2.41 -20.50 -1.76
C ASP A 105 -1.71 -20.60 -3.13
N THR A 106 -1.37 -21.81 -3.58
CA THR A 106 -0.60 -22.02 -4.83
C THR A 106 -1.27 -21.37 -6.03
N SER A 107 -2.59 -21.47 -6.17
CA SER A 107 -3.33 -20.85 -7.28
C SER A 107 -3.21 -19.32 -7.30
N LEU A 108 -3.16 -18.68 -6.12
CA LEU A 108 -2.98 -17.24 -6.00
C LEU A 108 -1.57 -16.82 -6.41
N VAL A 109 -0.56 -17.60 -5.98
CA VAL A 109 0.83 -17.38 -6.38
C VAL A 109 1.00 -17.55 -7.89
N CYS A 110 0.43 -18.60 -8.50
CA CYS A 110 0.42 -18.78 -9.95
C CYS A 110 -0.23 -17.59 -10.67
N TYR A 111 -1.36 -17.09 -10.15
CA TYR A 111 -2.01 -15.89 -10.68
C TYR A 111 -1.07 -14.68 -10.65
N TRP A 112 -0.38 -14.42 -9.53
CA TRP A 112 0.58 -13.33 -9.43
C TRP A 112 1.71 -13.48 -10.44
N ILE A 113 2.31 -14.66 -10.56
CA ILE A 113 3.38 -14.93 -11.54
C ILE A 113 2.90 -14.62 -12.96
N HIS A 114 1.72 -15.11 -13.36
CA HIS A 114 1.16 -14.82 -14.68
C HIS A 114 0.94 -13.33 -14.92
N ARG A 115 0.49 -12.59 -13.89
CA ARG A 115 0.31 -11.14 -13.98
C ARG A 115 1.63 -10.40 -14.15
N VAL A 116 2.67 -10.75 -13.40
CA VAL A 116 3.99 -10.10 -13.51
C VAL A 116 4.60 -10.37 -14.89
N ILE A 117 4.47 -11.59 -15.42
CA ILE A 117 4.93 -11.91 -16.78
C ILE A 117 4.18 -11.04 -17.81
N ALA A 118 2.87 -10.87 -17.66
CA ALA A 118 2.08 -10.01 -18.54
C ALA A 118 2.44 -8.52 -18.45
N LEU A 119 3.06 -8.08 -17.34
CA LEU A 119 3.58 -6.72 -17.18
C LEU A 119 4.95 -6.53 -17.85
N GLY A 120 5.59 -7.59 -18.33
CA GLY A 120 6.88 -7.49 -19.03
C GLY A 120 8.09 -7.27 -18.11
N VAL A 121 7.99 -7.62 -16.83
CA VAL A 121 9.11 -7.53 -15.87
C VAL A 121 10.26 -8.43 -16.32
N HIS A 122 11.50 -7.97 -16.19
CA HIS A 122 12.69 -8.66 -16.68
C HIS A 122 13.39 -9.53 -15.63
N GLU A 123 13.30 -9.16 -14.35
CA GLU A 123 13.99 -9.86 -13.26
C GLU A 123 12.99 -10.30 -12.18
N PHE A 124 13.10 -11.57 -11.77
CA PHE A 124 12.19 -12.21 -10.82
C PHE A 124 12.98 -12.85 -9.69
N GLU A 125 12.58 -12.56 -8.45
CA GLU A 125 13.08 -13.24 -7.26
C GLU A 125 11.88 -13.77 -6.46
N LEU A 126 11.82 -15.09 -6.30
CA LEU A 126 10.69 -15.77 -5.66
C LEU A 126 11.20 -16.57 -4.46
N ASP A 127 10.70 -16.24 -3.26
CA ASP A 127 10.96 -16.96 -2.02
C ASP A 127 9.63 -17.55 -1.51
N PHE A 128 9.50 -18.87 -1.63
CA PHE A 128 8.31 -19.62 -1.17
C PHE A 128 8.59 -20.44 0.09
N THR A 129 9.61 -20.07 0.86
CA THR A 129 9.88 -20.73 2.14
C THR A 129 8.72 -20.54 3.11
N LEU A 130 8.46 -21.57 3.92
CA LEU A 130 7.40 -21.57 4.92
C LEU A 130 7.64 -20.44 5.93
N SER A 131 6.57 -19.78 6.38
CA SER A 131 6.68 -18.86 7.52
C SER A 131 6.77 -19.68 8.80
N THR A 132 7.99 -20.02 9.21
CA THR A 132 8.28 -20.60 10.54
C THR A 132 8.02 -19.62 11.66
#